data_AF-A0A7Y5NSD0-F1
#
_entry.id   AF-A0A7Y5NSD0-F1
#
_cell.length_a   1.000
_cell.length_b   1.000
_cell.length_c   1.000
_cell.angle_alpha   90.00
_cell.angle_beta   90.00
_cell.angle_gamma   90.00
#
_symmetry.space_group_name_H-M   'P 1'
#
loop_
_entity.id
_entity.type
_entity.pdbx_description
1 polymer ?
#
loop_
_entity_poly.entity_id
_entity_poly.type
_entity_poly.pdbx_seq_one_letter_code
_entity_poly.pdbx_strand_id
1 'polypeptide(L)'
;MLSTLVGGACATETVFRDAPVVWEVADDQPIAEPEENEYNKFVHYPQILAVDPVQRTLSIPTSSRARDINALDEVPDSTWFENRMGRYDLSPDDVARGPGGGPPKLPLTITKGKSFGSNPGFFAKDADGRRFLIKFDLHPEMETGNAAIVSRLLWAVGYHAPSENVFWFSPDDVVIDPKATMDTDLESDLPFTRAMLEQVLSRSVSHNDGKHRSLASELLPGSPKGGWSDRGVRKDDANDIIPHEHRRSLRALQVFGAWLEHSDINIRNTLDVYVEEDGRKFLRHYLVDFGETLGAHGIDHAWIGYAHLFDYEYQFLSLVSFGMWVRPWEDKPQRPFQSVGSYIPDIDPRSWREKKPYYPFRERTDADSFWAAKIIMRLSRDHIEAAVKAAKLSDPAAAGYLVETILARGRSIGRSYMTEVTALDRFGVTPDGLCMTDLAVHHRLAQGGIVERIVDGEVAERERIAPDGELCLAGPKEDAYVRYTLRTVRGSKELEPIEVHVRGGAEPRVVGVVRDF
;
A
#
# COMPACT_ATOMS: atom_id res chain seq x y z
N MET A 1 49.54 28.34 0.72
CA MET A 1 49.84 26.98 0.22
C MET A 1 48.75 26.07 0.74
N LEU A 2 48.06 25.41 -0.20
CA LEU A 2 46.82 24.65 0.01
C LEU A 2 46.99 23.52 1.04
N SER A 3 46.06 23.45 1.99
CA SER A 3 45.73 22.22 2.70
C SER A 3 44.80 21.40 1.83
N THR A 4 45.28 20.24 1.39
CA THR A 4 44.49 19.26 0.64
C THR A 4 43.56 18.53 1.62
N LEU A 5 42.26 18.79 1.50
CA LEU A 5 41.20 17.96 2.07
C LEU A 5 41.25 16.59 1.37
N VAL A 6 41.51 15.54 2.14
CA VAL A 6 41.32 14.16 1.70
C VAL A 6 39.83 13.87 1.74
N GLY A 7 39.22 13.71 0.57
CA GLY A 7 37.85 13.27 0.40
C GLY A 7 37.69 11.82 0.89
N GLY A 8 36.78 11.61 1.84
CA GLY A 8 36.32 10.29 2.21
C GLY A 8 35.27 9.81 1.22
N ALA A 9 35.66 8.93 0.31
CA ALA A 9 34.74 8.01 -0.37
C ALA A 9 35.08 6.60 0.15
N CYS A 10 34.47 6.22 1.28
CA CYS A 10 34.35 4.81 1.62
C CYS A 10 33.04 4.31 1.02
N ALA A 11 33.08 3.93 -0.26
CA ALA A 11 32.12 2.96 -0.77
C ALA A 11 32.50 1.62 -0.12
N THR A 12 31.80 1.24 0.95
CA THR A 12 31.87 -0.12 1.46
C THR A 12 31.40 -1.05 0.35
N GLU A 13 32.32 -1.85 -0.19
CA GLU A 13 32.01 -2.89 -1.17
C GLU A 13 30.99 -3.86 -0.53
N THR A 14 29.74 -3.80 -0.99
CA THR A 14 28.67 -4.64 -0.43
C THR A 14 28.88 -6.06 -0.94
N VAL A 15 29.52 -6.90 -0.13
CA VAL A 15 29.70 -8.32 -0.42
C VAL A 15 28.53 -9.10 0.18
N PHE A 16 27.69 -9.66 -0.69
CA PHE A 16 26.60 -10.54 -0.26
C PHE A 16 27.14 -11.88 0.25
N ARG A 17 26.61 -12.34 1.39
CA ARG A 17 26.92 -13.67 1.91
C ARG A 17 26.42 -14.72 0.92
N ASP A 18 27.25 -15.73 0.69
CA ASP A 18 26.87 -16.90 -0.11
C ASP A 18 25.92 -17.83 0.68
N ALA A 19 24.65 -17.43 0.76
CA ALA A 19 23.57 -18.12 1.44
C ALA A 19 22.27 -18.00 0.63
N PRO A 20 21.28 -18.89 0.86
CA PRO A 20 19.96 -18.73 0.29
C PRO A 20 19.36 -17.35 0.64
N VAL A 21 18.65 -16.76 -0.32
CA VAL A 21 17.92 -15.50 -0.12
C VAL A 21 16.84 -15.73 0.93
N VAL A 22 16.77 -14.84 1.91
CA VAL A 22 15.73 -14.86 2.95
C VAL A 22 14.42 -14.39 2.33
N TRP A 23 13.41 -15.25 2.36
CA TRP A 23 12.07 -14.96 1.86
C TRP A 23 10.99 -14.97 2.94
N GLU A 24 11.34 -15.38 4.15
CA GLU A 24 10.47 -15.42 5.31
C GLU A 24 11.31 -14.99 6.52
N VAL A 25 10.80 -14.02 7.28
CA VAL A 25 11.44 -13.49 8.48
C VAL A 25 10.70 -14.02 9.70
N ALA A 26 11.46 -14.49 10.68
CA ALA A 26 10.92 -15.01 11.92
C ALA A 26 10.63 -13.88 12.94
N ASP A 27 9.82 -12.89 12.55
CA ASP A 27 9.35 -11.78 13.41
C ASP A 27 8.02 -12.07 14.11
N ASP A 28 7.74 -13.35 14.33
CA ASP A 28 6.54 -13.90 14.96
C ASP A 28 6.87 -14.70 16.24
N GLN A 29 8.00 -14.39 16.89
CA GLN A 29 8.38 -15.04 18.13
C GLN A 29 7.37 -14.73 19.24
N PRO A 30 7.12 -15.66 20.18
CA PRO A 30 6.25 -15.42 21.30
C PRO A 30 6.64 -14.18 22.11
N ILE A 31 5.72 -13.24 22.25
CA ILE A 31 5.85 -12.06 23.12
C ILE A 31 4.78 -12.08 24.21
N ALA A 32 4.97 -11.26 25.25
CA ALA A 32 3.90 -10.96 26.19
C ALA A 32 2.82 -10.12 25.49
N GLU A 33 1.57 -10.21 25.96
CA GLU A 33 0.48 -9.42 25.39
C GLU A 33 0.79 -7.91 25.49
N PRO A 34 0.87 -7.19 24.35
CA PRO A 34 1.20 -5.76 24.35
C PRO A 34 0.06 -4.91 24.91
N GLU A 35 0.39 -3.68 25.31
CA GLU A 35 -0.59 -2.68 25.74
C GLU A 35 -1.47 -2.22 24.56
N GLU A 36 -2.68 -1.72 24.83
CA GLU A 36 -3.48 -1.09 23.77
C GLU A 36 -2.92 0.30 23.45
N ASN A 37 -2.65 0.57 22.17
CA ASN A 37 -2.18 1.87 21.71
C ASN A 37 -3.37 2.78 21.35
N GLU A 38 -3.79 3.61 22.29
CA GLU A 38 -4.87 4.56 22.06
C GLU A 38 -4.43 5.75 21.20
N TYR A 39 -5.21 6.04 20.16
CA TYR A 39 -4.96 7.20 19.31
C TYR A 39 -5.23 8.51 20.07
N ASN A 40 -4.17 9.27 20.35
CA ASN A 40 -4.29 10.58 20.95
C ASN A 40 -4.20 11.71 19.90
N LYS A 41 -5.37 12.28 19.55
CA LYS A 41 -5.46 13.41 18.61
C LYS A 41 -4.68 14.64 19.07
N PHE A 42 -4.61 14.89 20.38
CA PHE A 42 -3.93 16.06 20.95
C PHE A 42 -2.40 15.93 20.91
N VAL A 43 -1.88 14.74 20.70
CA VAL A 43 -0.45 14.51 20.42
C VAL A 43 -0.20 14.52 18.92
N HIS A 44 -1.03 13.81 18.16
CA HIS A 44 -0.83 13.61 16.73
C HIS A 44 -0.97 14.90 15.90
N TYR A 45 -1.98 15.74 16.15
CA TYR A 45 -2.19 16.97 15.37
C TYR A 45 -1.04 17.99 15.52
N PRO A 46 -0.57 18.32 16.74
CA PRO A 46 0.61 19.17 16.91
C PRO A 46 1.88 18.59 16.27
N GLN A 47 2.04 17.26 16.29
CA GLN A 47 3.18 16.60 15.65
C GLN A 47 3.22 16.89 14.14
N ILE A 48 2.12 16.61 13.43
CA ILE A 48 2.07 16.78 11.96
C ILE A 48 1.97 18.26 11.54
N LEU A 49 1.37 19.12 12.36
CA LEU A 49 1.24 20.55 12.09
C LEU A 49 2.56 21.31 12.27
N ALA A 50 3.26 21.08 13.38
CA ALA A 50 4.36 21.95 13.81
C ALA A 50 5.70 21.21 13.92
N VAL A 51 5.74 20.08 14.63
CA VAL A 51 7.01 19.42 14.96
C VAL A 51 7.66 18.84 13.71
N ASP A 52 6.90 18.09 12.92
CA ASP A 52 7.39 17.39 11.72
C ASP A 52 7.91 18.35 10.64
N PRO A 53 7.24 19.46 10.31
CA PRO A 53 7.77 20.47 9.39
C PRO A 53 9.03 21.19 9.90
N VAL A 54 9.09 21.52 11.19
CA VAL A 54 10.28 22.15 11.79
C VAL A 54 11.46 21.19 11.74
N GLN A 55 11.27 19.94 12.18
CA GLN A 55 12.30 18.91 12.09
C GLN A 55 12.75 18.70 10.64
N ARG A 56 11.83 18.63 9.68
CA ARG A 56 12.16 18.51 8.25
C ARG A 56 13.07 19.63 7.77
N THR A 57 12.75 20.86 8.15
CA THR A 57 13.47 22.06 7.69
C THR A 57 14.88 22.12 8.27
N LEU A 58 15.06 21.62 9.49
CA LEU A 58 16.35 21.62 10.19
C LEU A 58 17.19 20.36 9.95
N SER A 59 16.59 19.30 9.40
CA SER A 59 17.28 18.03 9.14
C SER A 59 18.08 18.10 7.84
N ILE A 60 19.25 17.45 7.83
CA ILE A 60 19.98 17.17 6.59
C ILE A 60 19.34 15.92 5.98
N PRO A 61 18.76 15.99 4.76
CA PRO A 61 18.18 14.82 4.13
C PRO A 61 19.25 13.75 3.93
N THR A 62 19.03 12.57 4.50
CA THR A 62 19.86 11.38 4.22
C THR A 62 18.94 10.31 3.68
N SER A 63 19.00 10.07 2.36
CA SER A 63 18.36 8.88 1.79
C SER A 63 19.01 7.64 2.40
N SER A 64 18.19 6.71 2.88
CA SER A 64 18.65 5.45 3.45
C SER A 64 17.91 4.30 2.81
N ARG A 65 18.64 3.23 2.50
CA ARG A 65 18.06 1.98 2.02
C ARG A 65 17.08 1.44 3.07
N ALA A 66 15.95 0.93 2.60
CA ALA A 66 15.00 0.25 3.47
C ALA A 66 15.67 -0.94 4.17
N ARG A 67 15.16 -1.29 5.35
CA ARG A 67 15.79 -2.27 6.25
C ARG A 67 15.04 -3.60 6.33
N ASP A 68 13.80 -3.66 5.85
CA ASP A 68 12.95 -4.85 5.74
C ASP A 68 13.00 -5.47 4.33
N ILE A 69 14.20 -5.51 3.74
CA ILE A 69 14.44 -6.06 2.40
C ILE A 69 15.46 -7.20 2.46
N ASN A 70 15.36 -8.14 1.54
CA ASN A 70 16.29 -9.23 1.37
C ASN A 70 17.43 -8.89 0.38
N ALA A 71 18.30 -9.86 0.14
CA ALA A 71 19.46 -9.69 -0.74
C ALA A 71 19.09 -9.29 -2.20
N LEU A 72 17.89 -9.61 -2.67
CA LEU A 72 17.43 -9.28 -4.02
C LEU A 72 16.68 -7.95 -4.09
N ASP A 73 16.71 -7.17 -3.00
CA ASP A 73 16.00 -5.90 -2.87
C ASP A 73 14.46 -6.12 -2.96
N GLU A 74 13.98 -7.17 -2.30
CA GLU A 74 12.56 -7.54 -2.17
C GLU A 74 12.14 -7.54 -0.70
N VAL A 75 10.86 -7.28 -0.42
CA VAL A 75 10.31 -7.46 0.93
C VAL A 75 9.97 -8.95 1.14
N PRO A 76 10.57 -9.63 2.13
CA PRO A 76 10.22 -11.01 2.48
C PRO A 76 8.90 -11.10 3.26
N ASP A 77 8.37 -12.32 3.39
CA ASP A 77 7.19 -12.62 4.21
C ASP A 77 7.50 -12.35 5.70
N SER A 78 6.58 -11.71 6.41
CA SER A 78 6.72 -11.26 7.80
C SER A 78 5.34 -11.01 8.44
N THR A 79 5.30 -10.61 9.71
CA THR A 79 4.05 -10.18 10.38
C THR A 79 3.45 -8.89 9.81
N TRP A 80 4.20 -8.17 8.97
CA TRP A 80 3.80 -6.90 8.34
C TRP A 80 3.26 -7.08 6.91
N PHE A 81 3.79 -8.07 6.19
CA PHE A 81 3.62 -8.20 4.75
C PHE A 81 3.90 -9.63 4.30
N GLU A 82 3.09 -10.16 3.39
CA GLU A 82 3.33 -11.41 2.69
C GLU A 82 3.49 -11.09 1.20
N ASN A 83 4.62 -11.44 0.60
CA ASN A 83 4.95 -11.11 -0.77
C ASN A 83 4.17 -12.01 -1.75
N ARG A 84 2.88 -11.73 -1.91
CA ARG A 84 1.95 -12.49 -2.74
C ARG A 84 2.20 -12.21 -4.21
N MET A 85 1.55 -11.20 -4.80
CA MET A 85 1.71 -10.85 -6.23
C MET A 85 3.16 -10.50 -6.61
N GLY A 86 4.00 -10.06 -5.67
CA GLY A 86 5.39 -9.74 -5.97
C GLY A 86 6.28 -10.98 -6.16
N ARG A 87 5.90 -12.14 -5.62
CA ARG A 87 6.67 -13.41 -5.74
C ARG A 87 5.93 -14.49 -6.54
N TYR A 88 4.62 -14.58 -6.39
CA TYR A 88 3.79 -15.65 -6.96
C TYR A 88 2.84 -15.11 -8.03
N ASP A 89 2.47 -15.98 -8.98
CA ASP A 89 1.42 -15.69 -9.95
C ASP A 89 0.06 -16.02 -9.33
N LEU A 90 -0.59 -15.01 -8.75
CA LEU A 90 -1.98 -15.15 -8.30
C LEU A 90 -2.91 -15.29 -9.50
N SER A 91 -3.94 -16.12 -9.37
CA SER A 91 -5.04 -16.19 -10.33
C SER A 91 -6.09 -15.11 -10.05
N PRO A 92 -6.98 -14.81 -11.02
CA PRO A 92 -8.16 -13.97 -10.78
C PRO A 92 -9.05 -14.47 -9.64
N ASP A 93 -9.17 -15.79 -9.47
CA ASP A 93 -9.95 -16.39 -8.38
C ASP A 93 -9.30 -16.15 -7.01
N ASP A 94 -7.96 -16.12 -6.94
CA ASP A 94 -7.24 -15.75 -5.71
C ASP A 94 -7.53 -14.29 -5.34
N VAL A 95 -7.50 -13.38 -6.31
CA VAL A 95 -7.82 -11.96 -6.10
C VAL A 95 -9.30 -11.76 -5.72
N ALA A 96 -10.23 -12.47 -6.35
CA ALA A 96 -11.65 -12.44 -5.99
C ALA A 96 -11.90 -12.95 -4.57
N ARG A 97 -11.15 -13.96 -4.12
CA ARG A 97 -11.20 -14.47 -2.74
C ARG A 97 -10.57 -13.51 -1.74
N GLY A 98 -9.49 -12.82 -2.12
CA GLY A 98 -8.80 -11.85 -1.26
C GLY A 98 -8.34 -12.48 0.06
N PRO A 99 -8.51 -11.77 1.21
CA PRO A 99 -8.24 -12.31 2.54
C PRO A 99 -9.03 -13.57 2.94
N GLY A 100 -9.97 -14.03 2.10
CA GLY A 100 -10.87 -15.14 2.40
C GLY A 100 -12.16 -14.67 3.06
N GLY A 101 -12.80 -15.55 3.83
CA GLY A 101 -14.09 -15.27 4.45
C GLY A 101 -15.25 -15.20 3.44
N GLY A 102 -16.39 -14.71 3.90
CA GLY A 102 -17.59 -14.57 3.10
C GLY A 102 -18.67 -13.80 3.84
N PRO A 103 -19.78 -13.42 3.17
CA PRO A 103 -20.85 -12.66 3.80
C PRO A 103 -21.41 -13.36 5.04
N PRO A 104 -21.94 -12.60 6.00
CA PRO A 104 -22.51 -13.16 7.23
C PRO A 104 -23.74 -14.02 6.92
N LYS A 105 -23.97 -15.06 7.72
CA LYS A 105 -25.22 -15.83 7.68
C LYS A 105 -26.28 -15.19 8.57
N LEU A 106 -27.44 -14.90 8.00
CA LEU A 106 -28.57 -14.32 8.72
C LEU A 106 -29.24 -15.36 9.65
N PRO A 107 -29.88 -14.95 10.76
CA PRO A 107 -30.02 -13.57 11.23
C PRO A 107 -28.75 -13.01 11.89
N LEU A 108 -28.65 -11.68 11.94
CA LEU A 108 -27.61 -10.96 12.68
C LEU A 108 -28.06 -10.68 14.12
N THR A 109 -27.16 -10.84 15.08
CA THR A 109 -27.35 -10.38 16.46
C THR A 109 -26.46 -9.16 16.73
N ILE A 110 -27.04 -7.97 16.86
CA ILE A 110 -26.30 -6.74 17.18
C ILE A 110 -25.76 -6.83 18.60
N THR A 111 -24.46 -6.67 18.76
CA THR A 111 -23.77 -6.74 20.06
C THR A 111 -23.29 -5.38 20.55
N LYS A 112 -23.04 -4.41 19.65
CA LYS A 112 -22.59 -3.06 20.02
C LYS A 112 -22.85 -2.07 18.89
N GLY A 113 -23.28 -0.84 19.20
CA GLY A 113 -23.35 0.26 18.23
C GLY A 113 -21.95 0.78 17.86
N LYS A 114 -21.80 1.27 16.63
CA LYS A 114 -20.55 1.96 16.21
C LYS A 114 -20.62 3.42 16.63
N SER A 115 -19.67 3.87 17.44
CA SER A 115 -19.59 5.24 17.97
C SER A 115 -18.59 6.14 17.22
N PHE A 116 -17.59 5.57 16.53
CA PHE A 116 -16.50 6.32 15.90
C PHE A 116 -16.48 6.16 14.36
N GLY A 117 -15.95 7.17 13.65
CA GLY A 117 -15.82 7.19 12.18
C GLY A 117 -17.02 7.84 11.46
N SER A 118 -16.86 8.15 10.17
CA SER A 118 -17.85 8.88 9.35
C SER A 118 -19.09 8.03 9.02
N ASN A 119 -18.90 6.77 8.62
CA ASN A 119 -20.00 5.93 8.17
C ASN A 119 -20.80 5.33 9.34
N PRO A 120 -22.14 5.29 9.26
CA PRO A 120 -22.97 4.63 10.26
C PRO A 120 -22.74 3.10 10.24
N GLY A 121 -22.99 2.43 11.36
CA GLY A 121 -22.75 1.00 11.48
C GLY A 121 -22.99 0.41 12.87
N PHE A 122 -22.75 -0.89 13.01
CA PHE A 122 -22.81 -1.62 14.28
C PHE A 122 -21.99 -2.91 14.23
N PHE A 123 -21.60 -3.42 15.39
CA PHE A 123 -21.01 -4.74 15.55
C PHE A 123 -22.12 -5.78 15.71
N ALA A 124 -21.98 -6.91 15.02
CA ALA A 124 -22.93 -8.01 15.08
C ALA A 124 -22.25 -9.38 15.04
N LYS A 125 -22.96 -10.39 15.51
CA LYS A 125 -22.66 -11.80 15.26
C LYS A 125 -23.62 -12.36 14.21
N ASP A 126 -23.11 -13.22 13.34
CA ASP A 126 -23.96 -13.96 12.41
C ASP A 126 -24.51 -15.25 13.06
N ALA A 127 -25.32 -16.02 12.33
CA ALA A 127 -25.95 -17.25 12.81
C ALA A 127 -24.94 -18.36 13.18
N ASP A 128 -23.72 -18.32 12.64
CA ASP A 128 -22.63 -19.25 12.98
C ASP A 128 -21.76 -18.71 14.14
N GLY A 129 -22.07 -17.53 14.66
CA GLY A 129 -21.31 -16.87 15.73
C GLY A 129 -20.08 -16.10 15.26
N ARG A 130 -19.84 -15.98 13.95
CA ARG A 130 -18.77 -15.13 13.40
C ARG A 130 -19.08 -13.66 13.69
N ARG A 131 -18.05 -12.86 13.92
CA ARG A 131 -18.18 -11.46 14.37
C ARG A 131 -17.89 -10.51 13.22
N PHE A 132 -18.73 -9.49 13.06
CA PHE A 132 -18.61 -8.51 11.97
C PHE A 132 -18.82 -7.08 12.47
N LEU A 133 -18.13 -6.15 11.82
CA LEU A 133 -18.47 -4.74 11.81
C LEU A 133 -19.29 -4.48 10.54
N ILE A 134 -20.57 -4.15 10.72
CA ILE A 134 -21.47 -3.80 9.63
C ILE A 134 -21.39 -2.30 9.40
N LYS A 135 -21.05 -1.89 8.17
CA LYS A 135 -20.98 -0.48 7.74
C LYS A 135 -21.94 -0.24 6.57
N PHE A 136 -22.42 0.98 6.45
CA PHE A 136 -23.32 1.40 5.37
C PHE A 136 -22.70 2.49 4.51
N ASP A 137 -23.24 2.63 3.30
CA ASP A 137 -22.91 3.71 2.37
C ASP A 137 -23.46 5.05 2.84
N LEU A 138 -22.69 6.11 2.66
CA LEU A 138 -23.18 7.50 2.65
C LEU A 138 -23.52 7.94 1.22
N HIS A 139 -22.81 7.38 0.23
CA HIS A 139 -23.10 7.53 -1.19
C HIS A 139 -23.45 6.17 -1.82
N PRO A 140 -24.53 6.06 -2.62
CA PRO A 140 -25.02 4.78 -3.10
C PRO A 140 -23.92 3.88 -3.68
N GLU A 141 -23.74 2.70 -3.06
CA GLU A 141 -22.80 1.64 -3.47
C GLU A 141 -21.30 1.97 -3.37
N MET A 142 -20.94 3.18 -2.95
CA MET A 142 -19.58 3.67 -3.02
C MET A 142 -18.69 3.08 -1.92
N GLU A 143 -18.94 3.39 -0.64
CA GLU A 143 -18.01 3.02 0.42
C GLU A 143 -17.96 1.50 0.64
N THR A 144 -19.12 0.84 0.54
CA THR A 144 -19.22 -0.62 0.58
C THR A 144 -18.53 -1.27 -0.62
N GLY A 145 -18.66 -0.70 -1.82
CA GLY A 145 -18.00 -1.18 -3.03
C GLY A 145 -16.48 -1.02 -2.97
N ASN A 146 -16.03 0.18 -2.60
CA ASN A 146 -14.62 0.53 -2.45
C ASN A 146 -13.91 -0.39 -1.47
N ALA A 147 -14.51 -0.64 -0.29
CA ALA A 147 -13.89 -1.48 0.70
C ALA A 147 -13.75 -2.94 0.25
N ALA A 148 -14.76 -3.48 -0.44
CA ALA A 148 -14.69 -4.83 -1.00
C ALA A 148 -13.60 -4.97 -2.08
N ILE A 149 -13.42 -3.95 -2.93
CA ILE A 149 -12.38 -3.92 -3.97
C ILE A 149 -11.00 -3.80 -3.34
N VAL A 150 -10.79 -2.77 -2.51
CA VAL A 150 -9.46 -2.38 -2.05
C VAL A 150 -8.90 -3.35 -1.01
N SER A 151 -9.73 -3.98 -0.17
CA SER A 151 -9.28 -5.09 0.68
C SER A 151 -8.60 -6.20 -0.14
N ARG A 152 -9.21 -6.57 -1.28
CA ARG A 152 -8.69 -7.61 -2.18
C ARG A 152 -7.41 -7.19 -2.89
N LEU A 153 -7.35 -5.95 -3.38
CA LEU A 153 -6.16 -5.45 -4.07
C LEU A 153 -4.98 -5.25 -3.12
N LEU A 154 -5.20 -4.70 -1.91
CA LEU A 154 -4.15 -4.56 -0.91
C LEU A 154 -3.67 -5.92 -0.39
N TRP A 155 -4.58 -6.88 -0.23
CA TRP A 155 -4.21 -8.26 0.04
C TRP A 155 -3.38 -8.87 -1.09
N ALA A 156 -3.79 -8.69 -2.35
CA ALA A 156 -3.07 -9.26 -3.49
C ALA A 156 -1.65 -8.72 -3.60
N VAL A 157 -1.43 -7.42 -3.37
CA VAL A 157 -0.08 -6.84 -3.40
C VAL A 157 0.77 -7.19 -2.18
N GLY A 158 0.15 -7.59 -1.06
CA GLY A 158 0.83 -8.29 0.03
C GLY A 158 0.48 -7.86 1.46
N TYR A 159 -0.32 -6.82 1.66
CA TYR A 159 -0.72 -6.38 3.00
C TYR A 159 -1.72 -7.34 3.64
N HIS A 160 -1.77 -7.37 4.97
CA HIS A 160 -2.87 -8.01 5.68
C HIS A 160 -4.07 -7.06 5.74
N ALA A 161 -5.25 -7.58 5.43
CA ALA A 161 -6.50 -6.83 5.37
C ALA A 161 -7.66 -7.69 5.87
N PRO A 162 -8.72 -7.11 6.46
CA PRO A 162 -9.92 -7.85 6.85
C PRO A 162 -10.72 -8.31 5.63
N SER A 163 -11.51 -9.38 5.81
CA SER A 163 -12.48 -9.81 4.79
C SER A 163 -13.63 -8.81 4.70
N GLU A 164 -13.77 -8.18 3.54
CA GLU A 164 -14.76 -7.14 3.25
C GLU A 164 -15.77 -7.64 2.21
N ASN A 165 -17.04 -7.83 2.61
CA ASN A 165 -18.06 -8.43 1.76
C ASN A 165 -19.33 -7.59 1.67
N VAL A 166 -19.77 -7.28 0.45
CA VAL A 166 -21.07 -6.66 0.20
C VAL A 166 -22.19 -7.69 0.34
N PHE A 167 -23.20 -7.37 1.14
CA PHE A 167 -24.39 -8.19 1.33
C PHE A 167 -25.64 -7.31 1.57
N TRP A 168 -26.80 -7.96 1.65
CA TRP A 168 -28.08 -7.30 1.89
C TRP A 168 -28.86 -8.03 2.99
N PHE A 169 -29.58 -7.27 3.81
CA PHE A 169 -30.47 -7.81 4.83
C PHE A 169 -31.72 -6.92 5.02
N SER A 170 -32.81 -7.51 5.50
CA SER A 170 -34.02 -6.82 5.96
C SER A 170 -33.90 -6.48 7.45
N PRO A 171 -34.53 -5.40 7.96
CA PRO A 171 -34.59 -5.14 9.40
C PRO A 171 -35.17 -6.28 10.26
N ASP A 172 -35.89 -7.23 9.65
CA ASP A 172 -36.42 -8.44 10.30
C ASP A 172 -35.36 -9.56 10.44
N ASP A 173 -34.26 -9.47 9.68
CA ASP A 173 -33.11 -10.38 9.77
C ASP A 173 -32.16 -10.00 10.93
N VAL A 174 -32.56 -9.06 11.79
CA VAL A 174 -31.72 -8.49 12.85
C VAL A 174 -32.37 -8.60 14.21
N VAL A 175 -31.63 -9.17 15.15
CA VAL A 175 -31.96 -9.23 16.58
C VAL A 175 -31.00 -8.33 17.34
N ILE A 176 -31.49 -7.57 18.33
CA ILE A 176 -30.64 -6.75 19.20
C ILE A 176 -30.37 -7.55 20.47
N ASP A 177 -29.09 -7.76 20.80
CA ASP A 177 -28.73 -8.35 22.09
C ASP A 177 -29.22 -7.40 23.21
N PRO A 178 -29.94 -7.89 24.24
CA PRO A 178 -30.38 -7.05 25.36
C PRO A 178 -29.25 -6.31 26.09
N LYS A 179 -28.00 -6.77 25.94
CA LYS A 179 -26.80 -6.13 26.50
C LYS A 179 -26.06 -5.23 25.50
N ALA A 180 -26.56 -5.10 24.27
CA ALA A 180 -25.93 -4.24 23.29
C ALA A 180 -25.97 -2.79 23.77
N THR A 181 -24.82 -2.13 23.72
CA THR A 181 -24.68 -0.71 24.06
C THR A 181 -24.11 0.08 22.89
N MET A 182 -24.23 1.39 22.96
CA MET A 182 -23.52 2.34 22.10
C MET A 182 -22.81 3.34 22.99
N ASP A 183 -21.52 3.51 22.73
CA ASP A 183 -20.72 4.56 23.33
C ASP A 183 -21.18 5.91 22.73
N THR A 184 -21.28 6.93 23.57
CA THR A 184 -21.83 8.25 23.19
C THR A 184 -20.89 9.41 23.53
N ASP A 185 -19.62 9.13 23.87
CA ASP A 185 -18.68 10.11 24.42
C ASP A 185 -19.19 10.81 25.71
N LEU A 186 -20.27 10.27 26.33
CA LEU A 186 -20.84 10.68 27.60
C LEU A 186 -20.34 9.77 28.73
N GLU A 187 -20.59 10.14 30.00
CA GLU A 187 -20.15 9.34 31.17
C GLU A 187 -20.69 7.90 31.23
N SER A 188 -21.72 7.56 30.44
CA SER A 188 -22.28 6.21 30.40
C SER A 188 -22.72 5.77 29.01
N ASP A 189 -22.36 4.55 28.63
CA ASP A 189 -22.92 3.81 27.49
C ASP A 189 -24.45 3.76 27.54
N LEU A 190 -25.10 3.99 26.39
CA LEU A 190 -26.55 3.85 26.26
C LEU A 190 -26.92 2.47 25.71
N PRO A 191 -28.04 1.84 26.15
CA PRO A 191 -28.56 0.65 25.51
C PRO A 191 -28.83 0.89 24.02
N PHE A 192 -28.42 -0.04 23.17
CA PHE A 192 -28.72 0.00 21.75
C PHE A 192 -30.18 -0.40 21.53
N THR A 193 -31.00 0.51 21.01
CA THR A 193 -32.45 0.30 20.88
C THR A 193 -32.88 0.11 19.43
N ARG A 194 -34.12 -0.36 19.21
CA ARG A 194 -34.72 -0.44 17.87
C ARG A 194 -34.78 0.93 17.19
N ALA A 195 -35.07 2.00 17.93
CA ALA A 195 -35.06 3.36 17.40
C ALA A 195 -33.67 3.80 16.94
N MET A 196 -32.61 3.40 17.65
CA MET A 196 -31.23 3.65 17.21
C MET A 196 -30.88 2.86 15.95
N LEU A 197 -31.32 1.60 15.84
CA LEU A 197 -31.18 0.83 14.61
C LEU A 197 -31.86 1.53 13.43
N GLU A 198 -33.11 1.97 13.60
CA GLU A 198 -33.85 2.71 12.57
C GLU A 198 -33.16 4.02 12.18
N GLN A 199 -32.58 4.73 13.16
CA GLN A 199 -31.77 5.93 12.89
C GLN A 199 -30.51 5.60 12.06
N VAL A 200 -29.79 4.53 12.41
CA VAL A 200 -28.63 4.05 11.64
C VAL A 200 -29.04 3.70 10.21
N LEU A 201 -30.13 2.94 10.05
CA LEU A 201 -30.62 2.50 8.75
C LEU A 201 -31.18 3.64 7.90
N SER A 202 -31.81 4.65 8.51
CA SER A 202 -32.33 5.83 7.79
C SER A 202 -31.23 6.69 7.15
N ARG A 203 -29.99 6.58 7.65
CA ARG A 203 -28.81 7.24 7.07
C ARG A 203 -28.18 6.41 5.95
N SER A 204 -28.55 5.15 5.81
CA SER A 204 -28.06 4.27 4.74
C SER A 204 -28.91 4.40 3.48
N VAL A 205 -28.27 4.25 2.33
CA VAL A 205 -28.98 4.12 1.05
C VAL A 205 -29.68 2.76 1.01
N SER A 206 -31.01 2.76 1.03
CA SER A 206 -31.82 1.55 0.91
C SER A 206 -31.96 1.12 -0.55
N HIS A 207 -32.02 -0.18 -0.84
CA HIS A 207 -32.31 -0.69 -2.17
C HIS A 207 -33.82 -0.91 -2.36
N ASN A 208 -34.26 -1.12 -3.60
CA ASN A 208 -35.61 -1.59 -3.89
C ASN A 208 -35.89 -2.89 -3.11
N ASP A 209 -37.14 -3.07 -2.68
CA ASP A 209 -37.62 -4.21 -1.88
C ASP A 209 -37.29 -4.21 -0.38
N GLY A 210 -36.91 -3.05 0.19
CA GLY A 210 -36.79 -2.87 1.65
C GLY A 210 -35.54 -3.52 2.28
N LYS A 211 -34.59 -3.98 1.45
CA LYS A 211 -33.30 -4.51 1.90
C LYS A 211 -32.25 -3.41 1.94
N HIS A 212 -31.41 -3.43 2.96
CA HIS A 212 -30.29 -2.52 3.10
C HIS A 212 -29.03 -3.15 2.52
N ARG A 213 -28.37 -2.44 1.61
CA ARG A 213 -27.02 -2.77 1.15
C ARG A 213 -26.05 -2.47 2.29
N SER A 214 -25.11 -3.38 2.54
CA SER A 214 -24.16 -3.24 3.65
C SER A 214 -22.83 -3.90 3.33
N LEU A 215 -21.80 -3.39 4.00
CA LEU A 215 -20.49 -4.00 4.06
C LEU A 215 -20.37 -4.79 5.36
N ALA A 216 -20.05 -6.06 5.26
CA ALA A 216 -19.62 -6.88 6.38
C ALA A 216 -18.08 -6.96 6.38
N SER A 217 -17.48 -6.31 7.36
CA SER A 217 -16.06 -6.41 7.70
C SER A 217 -15.89 -7.45 8.80
N GLU A 218 -15.31 -8.61 8.49
CA GLU A 218 -15.11 -9.68 9.48
C GLU A 218 -14.09 -9.25 10.54
N LEU A 219 -14.43 -9.38 11.82
CA LEU A 219 -13.51 -9.02 12.91
C LEU A 219 -12.33 -9.98 12.90
N LEU A 220 -11.14 -9.41 12.86
CA LEU A 220 -9.88 -10.14 12.86
C LEU A 220 -9.77 -11.06 14.10
N PRO A 221 -9.20 -12.26 13.95
CA PRO A 221 -8.95 -13.16 15.06
C PRO A 221 -7.88 -12.56 15.99
N GLY A 222 -8.08 -12.67 17.31
CA GLY A 222 -7.15 -12.12 18.31
C GLY A 222 -7.67 -10.88 19.04
N SER A 223 -6.75 -10.22 19.74
CA SER A 223 -7.02 -9.01 20.55
C SER A 223 -6.48 -7.77 19.85
N PRO A 224 -7.32 -6.82 19.41
CA PRO A 224 -6.88 -5.56 18.82
C PRO A 224 -6.02 -4.74 19.79
N LYS A 225 -4.94 -4.12 19.30
CA LYS A 225 -3.99 -3.31 20.09
C LYS A 225 -3.84 -1.87 19.60
N GLY A 226 -4.82 -1.40 18.84
CA GLY A 226 -4.80 -0.07 18.23
C GLY A 226 -3.91 0.00 16.99
N GLY A 227 -3.80 1.19 16.41
CA GLY A 227 -2.92 1.39 15.25
C GLY A 227 -1.46 1.47 15.63
N TRP A 228 -0.56 1.14 14.70
CA TRP A 228 0.87 1.26 14.91
C TRP A 228 1.35 2.71 14.71
N SER A 229 2.44 3.07 15.38
CA SER A 229 3.13 4.35 15.18
C SER A 229 3.58 4.50 13.72
N ASP A 230 3.71 5.71 13.19
CA ASP A 230 4.31 5.92 11.87
C ASP A 230 5.85 6.01 11.92
N ARG A 231 6.45 5.90 13.12
CA ARG A 231 7.89 6.06 13.35
C ARG A 231 8.40 5.25 14.54
N GLY A 232 9.71 5.02 14.55
CA GLY A 232 10.39 4.25 15.57
C GLY A 232 9.93 2.80 15.57
N VAL A 233 10.07 2.17 16.73
CA VAL A 233 9.61 0.80 16.97
C VAL A 233 8.64 0.79 18.16
N ARG A 234 7.83 -0.25 18.22
CA ARG A 234 6.97 -0.59 19.33
C ARG A 234 7.79 -1.17 20.49
N LYS A 235 7.82 -0.46 21.62
CA LYS A 235 8.74 -0.77 22.74
C LYS A 235 8.40 -2.04 23.51
N ASP A 236 7.12 -2.45 23.50
CA ASP A 236 6.60 -3.64 24.17
C ASP A 236 6.49 -4.85 23.21
N ASP A 237 7.05 -4.75 22.01
CA ASP A 237 7.18 -5.86 21.05
C ASP A 237 8.66 -6.12 20.73
N ALA A 238 9.19 -7.27 21.15
CA ALA A 238 10.58 -7.64 20.89
C ALA A 238 10.85 -8.04 19.43
N ASN A 239 9.81 -8.35 18.65
CA ASN A 239 9.93 -8.65 17.23
C ASN A 239 10.06 -7.38 16.38
N ASP A 240 9.57 -6.24 16.87
CA ASP A 240 9.63 -4.99 16.13
C ASP A 240 10.99 -4.29 16.28
N ILE A 241 11.93 -4.69 15.44
CA ILE A 241 13.32 -4.22 15.48
C ILE A 241 13.66 -3.23 14.37
N ILE A 242 12.75 -3.03 13.41
CA ILE A 242 12.97 -2.15 12.25
C ILE A 242 12.11 -0.91 12.44
N PRO A 243 12.72 0.29 12.59
CA PRO A 243 11.95 1.52 12.68
C PRO A 243 10.99 1.66 11.50
N HIS A 244 9.74 2.00 11.76
CA HIS A 244 8.66 1.99 10.78
C HIS A 244 8.95 2.89 9.57
N GLU A 245 9.61 4.02 9.79
CA GLU A 245 10.08 4.94 8.76
C GLU A 245 11.17 4.37 7.85
N HIS A 246 11.77 3.23 8.22
CA HIS A 246 12.78 2.50 7.46
C HIS A 246 12.28 1.20 6.83
N ARG A 247 10.98 0.93 6.91
CA ARG A 247 10.33 -0.23 6.27
C ARG A 247 9.86 0.13 4.86
N ARG A 248 10.38 -0.52 3.81
CA ARG A 248 9.88 -0.45 2.43
C ARG A 248 8.40 -0.80 2.39
N SER A 249 7.97 -1.82 3.14
CA SER A 249 6.55 -2.19 3.26
C SER A 249 5.65 -1.03 3.69
N LEU A 250 6.16 -0.06 4.47
CA LEU A 250 5.42 1.14 4.88
C LEU A 250 5.70 2.36 3.99
N ARG A 251 6.94 2.54 3.51
CA ARG A 251 7.30 3.64 2.60
C ARG A 251 6.56 3.54 1.26
N ALA A 252 6.45 2.32 0.73
CA ALA A 252 5.83 2.00 -0.54
C ALA A 252 4.30 2.15 -0.53
N LEU A 253 3.66 2.20 0.65
CA LEU A 253 2.22 2.49 0.78
C LEU A 253 1.83 3.83 0.14
N GLN A 254 2.75 4.78 -0.02
CA GLN A 254 2.46 6.00 -0.79
C GLN A 254 2.09 5.67 -2.25
N VAL A 255 2.81 4.73 -2.88
CA VAL A 255 2.60 4.37 -4.29
C VAL A 255 1.30 3.60 -4.46
N PHE A 256 1.02 2.65 -3.56
CA PHE A 256 -0.27 1.96 -3.53
C PHE A 256 -1.43 2.92 -3.20
N GLY A 257 -1.20 3.90 -2.31
CA GLY A 257 -2.13 4.97 -1.99
C GLY A 257 -2.44 5.87 -3.19
N ALA A 258 -1.43 6.27 -3.95
CA ALA A 258 -1.60 6.99 -5.21
C ALA A 258 -2.32 6.13 -6.27
N TRP A 259 -2.08 4.82 -6.31
CA TRP A 259 -2.78 3.92 -7.23
C TRP A 259 -4.27 3.80 -6.91
N LEU A 260 -4.64 3.63 -5.64
CA LEU A 260 -6.01 3.39 -5.20
C LEU A 260 -6.73 4.62 -4.63
N GLU A 261 -6.10 5.80 -4.70
CA GLU A 261 -6.58 7.04 -4.08
C GLU A 261 -6.92 6.84 -2.58
N HIS A 262 -6.01 6.19 -1.85
CA HIS A 262 -6.15 5.94 -0.41
C HIS A 262 -5.59 7.10 0.41
N SER A 263 -6.22 8.25 0.31
CA SER A 263 -5.73 9.50 0.90
C SER A 263 -5.97 9.64 2.41
N ASP A 264 -6.88 8.84 3.00
CA ASP A 264 -7.05 8.78 4.46
C ASP A 264 -6.05 7.83 5.14
N ILE A 265 -5.01 7.34 4.47
CA ILE A 265 -4.01 6.49 5.13
C ILE A 265 -3.32 7.24 6.29
N ASN A 266 -3.46 6.70 7.50
CA ASN A 266 -2.86 7.22 8.73
C ASN A 266 -2.94 6.16 9.83
N ILE A 267 -2.31 6.43 10.98
CA ILE A 267 -2.25 5.49 12.11
C ILE A 267 -3.62 4.97 12.60
N ARG A 268 -4.74 5.68 12.36
CA ARG A 268 -6.08 5.18 12.71
C ARG A 268 -6.63 4.11 11.76
N ASN A 269 -6.10 4.05 10.54
CA ASN A 269 -6.51 3.12 9.48
C ASN A 269 -5.50 1.96 9.37
N THR A 270 -4.82 1.71 10.48
CA THR A 270 -3.89 0.61 10.72
C THR A 270 -4.30 -0.07 12.01
N LEU A 271 -4.01 -1.35 12.15
CA LEU A 271 -4.40 -2.14 13.32
C LEU A 271 -3.40 -3.24 13.63
N ASP A 272 -2.77 -3.14 14.80
CA ASP A 272 -2.07 -4.24 15.44
C ASP A 272 -3.09 -5.19 16.05
N VAL A 273 -2.92 -6.49 15.83
CA VAL A 273 -3.73 -7.53 16.47
C VAL A 273 -2.79 -8.54 17.11
N TYR A 274 -2.98 -8.78 18.41
CA TYR A 274 -2.30 -9.85 19.12
C TYR A 274 -2.98 -11.18 18.81
N VAL A 275 -2.31 -11.99 18.00
CA VAL A 275 -2.82 -13.25 17.46
C VAL A 275 -2.18 -14.45 18.15
N GLU A 276 -2.85 -15.61 18.08
CA GLU A 276 -2.27 -16.90 18.46
C GLU A 276 -2.31 -17.84 17.24
N GLU A 277 -1.13 -18.20 16.74
CA GLU A 277 -0.98 -19.04 15.54
C GLU A 277 0.14 -20.06 15.75
N ASP A 278 -0.14 -21.33 15.47
CA ASP A 278 0.79 -22.45 15.67
C ASP A 278 1.41 -22.48 17.08
N GLY A 279 0.63 -22.10 18.10
CA GLY A 279 1.06 -22.03 19.50
C GLY A 279 1.97 -20.84 19.84
N ARG A 280 2.19 -19.91 18.90
CA ARG A 280 2.96 -18.68 19.09
C ARG A 280 2.01 -17.50 19.23
N LYS A 281 2.40 -16.51 20.05
CA LYS A 281 1.63 -15.29 20.26
C LYS A 281 2.44 -14.07 19.90
N PHE A 282 1.98 -13.30 18.92
CA PHE A 282 2.72 -12.18 18.35
C PHE A 282 1.74 -11.13 17.80
N LEU A 283 2.26 -9.96 17.43
CA LEU A 283 1.48 -8.95 16.73
C LEU A 283 1.49 -9.20 15.22
N ARG A 284 0.31 -9.14 14.61
CA ARG A 284 0.18 -9.00 13.16
C ARG A 284 -0.39 -7.63 12.82
N HIS A 285 0.12 -7.05 11.75
CA HIS A 285 -0.15 -5.67 11.37
C HIS A 285 -1.09 -5.62 10.15
N TYR A 286 -2.30 -5.08 10.32
CA TYR A 286 -3.35 -5.01 9.31
C TYR A 286 -3.64 -3.58 8.84
N LEU A 287 -3.80 -3.40 7.53
CA LEU A 287 -4.49 -2.22 7.01
C LEU A 287 -5.99 -2.41 7.16
N VAL A 288 -6.69 -1.33 7.53
CA VAL A 288 -8.14 -1.36 7.75
C VAL A 288 -8.79 -0.08 7.22
N ASP A 289 -10.12 -0.12 7.10
CA ASP A 289 -10.96 1.03 6.75
C ASP A 289 -10.76 1.60 5.33
N PHE A 290 -11.16 0.80 4.34
CA PHE A 290 -10.97 1.10 2.92
C PHE A 290 -12.15 1.85 2.27
N GLY A 291 -13.19 2.23 3.02
CA GLY A 291 -14.40 2.83 2.44
C GLY A 291 -14.14 4.16 1.71
N GLU A 292 -13.17 4.94 2.21
CA GLU A 292 -12.82 6.25 1.66
C GLU A 292 -11.79 6.20 0.50
N THR A 293 -11.41 5.00 0.05
CA THR A 293 -10.53 4.79 -1.11
C THR A 293 -11.25 5.09 -2.43
N LEU A 294 -10.57 4.92 -3.57
CA LEU A 294 -11.13 5.13 -4.91
C LEU A 294 -11.84 6.49 -5.02
N GLY A 295 -11.21 7.51 -4.43
CA GLY A 295 -11.63 8.91 -4.48
C GLY A 295 -12.80 9.29 -3.55
N ALA A 296 -13.32 8.38 -2.73
CA ALA A 296 -14.46 8.66 -1.87
C ALA A 296 -14.15 9.72 -0.78
N HIS A 297 -12.94 9.73 -0.23
CA HIS A 297 -12.52 10.74 0.74
C HIS A 297 -12.60 12.19 0.21
N GLY A 298 -12.42 12.35 -1.10
CA GLY A 298 -12.34 13.65 -1.77
C GLY A 298 -13.67 14.19 -2.29
N ILE A 299 -14.81 13.57 -1.96
CA ILE A 299 -16.14 14.00 -2.46
C ILE A 299 -16.46 15.43 -2.02
N ASP A 300 -16.29 15.72 -0.73
CA ASP A 300 -16.60 17.04 -0.17
C ASP A 300 -15.37 17.96 -0.12
N HIS A 301 -14.20 17.46 -0.52
CA HIS A 301 -12.91 18.13 -0.35
C HIS A 301 -12.01 17.90 -1.58
N ALA A 302 -12.15 18.77 -2.60
CA ALA A 302 -11.43 18.63 -3.86
C ALA A 302 -9.89 18.63 -3.71
N TRP A 303 -9.33 19.21 -2.65
CA TRP A 303 -7.89 19.24 -2.38
C TRP A 303 -7.29 17.90 -1.94
N ILE A 304 -8.13 16.93 -1.56
CA ILE A 304 -7.70 15.58 -1.17
C ILE A 304 -7.01 14.90 -2.37
N GLY A 305 -5.85 14.29 -2.09
CA GLY A 305 -4.95 13.71 -3.08
C GLY A 305 -3.89 14.69 -3.61
N TYR A 306 -3.97 15.98 -3.25
CA TYR A 306 -3.08 17.04 -3.78
C TYR A 306 -2.30 17.78 -2.70
N ALA A 307 -2.94 18.02 -1.56
CA ALA A 307 -2.36 18.75 -0.44
C ALA A 307 -2.57 18.00 0.88
N HIS A 308 -1.66 18.24 1.82
CA HIS A 308 -1.86 17.82 3.20
C HIS A 308 -2.91 18.72 3.90
N LEU A 309 -3.48 18.23 4.99
CA LEU A 309 -4.40 18.99 5.84
C LEU A 309 -3.77 20.31 6.31
N PHE A 310 -2.47 20.29 6.59
CA PHE A 310 -1.66 21.46 6.88
C PHE A 310 -0.56 21.56 5.85
N ASP A 311 -0.79 22.39 4.83
CA ASP A 311 0.13 22.59 3.72
C ASP A 311 0.53 24.06 3.61
N TYR A 312 1.69 24.38 4.21
CA TYR A 312 2.19 25.76 4.28
C TYR A 312 2.50 26.35 2.89
N GLU A 313 2.89 25.53 1.92
CA GLU A 313 3.18 26.00 0.56
C GLU A 313 1.90 26.50 -0.10
N TYR A 314 0.86 25.66 -0.11
CA TYR A 314 -0.43 26.03 -0.68
C TYR A 314 -1.10 27.18 0.08
N GLN A 315 -0.99 27.20 1.42
CA GLN A 315 -1.51 28.29 2.25
C GLN A 315 -0.81 29.61 1.97
N PHE A 316 0.52 29.61 1.87
CA PHE A 316 1.29 30.81 1.56
C PHE A 316 1.00 31.33 0.15
N LEU A 317 1.01 30.44 -0.86
CA LEU A 317 0.67 30.80 -2.24
C LEU A 317 -0.75 31.40 -2.33
N SER A 318 -1.72 30.82 -1.62
CA SER A 318 -3.09 31.36 -1.56
C SER A 318 -3.13 32.75 -0.90
N LEU A 319 -2.36 32.96 0.17
CA LEU A 319 -2.30 34.23 0.89
C LEU A 319 -1.70 35.34 0.01
N VAL A 320 -0.54 35.10 -0.60
CA VAL A 320 0.18 36.13 -1.39
C VAL A 320 -0.44 36.39 -2.76
N SER A 321 -1.12 35.39 -3.33
CA SER A 321 -1.86 35.55 -4.58
C SER A 321 -3.24 36.20 -4.39
N PHE A 322 -3.68 36.43 -3.15
CA PHE A 322 -5.03 36.90 -2.83
C PHE A 322 -6.13 36.07 -3.53
N GLY A 323 -5.90 34.76 -3.68
CA GLY A 323 -6.82 33.84 -4.35
C GLY A 323 -6.79 33.85 -5.88
N MET A 324 -5.87 34.59 -6.52
CA MET A 324 -5.72 34.58 -7.99
C MET A 324 -4.94 33.35 -8.51
N TRP A 325 -4.26 32.62 -7.63
CA TRP A 325 -3.61 31.37 -8.00
C TRP A 325 -4.64 30.25 -8.16
N VAL A 326 -4.77 29.74 -9.38
CA VAL A 326 -5.60 28.57 -9.68
C VAL A 326 -4.92 27.33 -9.12
N ARG A 327 -5.57 26.67 -8.17
CA ARG A 327 -5.02 25.47 -7.54
C ARG A 327 -5.21 24.27 -8.45
N PRO A 328 -4.32 23.25 -8.39
CA PRO A 328 -4.38 22.10 -9.30
C PRO A 328 -5.67 21.28 -9.18
N TRP A 329 -6.45 21.43 -8.10
CA TRP A 329 -7.71 20.73 -7.91
C TRP A 329 -8.95 21.53 -8.29
N GLU A 330 -8.82 22.81 -8.67
CA GLU A 330 -9.98 23.64 -9.06
C GLU A 330 -10.56 23.22 -10.41
N ASP A 331 -9.74 22.66 -11.30
CA ASP A 331 -10.15 22.12 -12.60
C ASP A 331 -10.44 20.61 -12.56
N LYS A 332 -10.69 20.04 -11.37
CA LYS A 332 -10.99 18.61 -11.26
C LYS A 332 -12.23 18.23 -12.07
N PRO A 333 -12.15 17.16 -12.89
CA PRO A 333 -13.33 16.64 -13.56
C PRO A 333 -14.42 16.25 -12.59
N GLN A 334 -15.68 16.46 -12.99
CA GLN A 334 -16.82 15.94 -12.26
C GLN A 334 -16.81 14.40 -12.28
N ARG A 335 -17.24 13.79 -11.17
CA ARG A 335 -17.35 12.34 -11.08
C ARG A 335 -18.38 11.81 -12.09
N PRO A 336 -18.04 10.76 -12.87
CA PRO A 336 -18.94 10.26 -13.90
C PRO A 336 -20.10 9.43 -13.34
N PHE A 337 -19.97 8.86 -12.14
CA PHE A 337 -20.97 8.01 -11.50
C PHE A 337 -21.16 8.39 -10.02
N GLN A 338 -22.35 8.14 -9.47
CA GLN A 338 -22.61 8.38 -8.04
C GLN A 338 -21.92 7.36 -7.13
N SER A 339 -21.65 6.15 -7.62
CA SER A 339 -20.98 5.07 -6.90
C SER A 339 -19.44 5.11 -7.00
N VAL A 340 -18.89 6.12 -7.67
CA VAL A 340 -17.44 6.32 -7.82
C VAL A 340 -17.06 7.70 -7.24
N GLY A 341 -15.99 7.72 -6.45
CA GLY A 341 -15.45 8.95 -5.89
C GLY A 341 -14.75 9.83 -6.92
N SER A 342 -13.99 10.82 -6.46
CA SER A 342 -13.14 11.67 -7.30
C SER A 342 -11.89 10.92 -7.78
N TYR A 343 -12.10 9.86 -8.56
CA TYR A 343 -11.08 8.89 -8.97
C TYR A 343 -10.91 8.91 -10.48
N ILE A 344 -9.76 9.44 -10.93
CA ILE A 344 -9.47 9.68 -12.35
C ILE A 344 -8.31 8.80 -12.85
N PRO A 345 -8.28 8.46 -14.15
CA PRO A 345 -7.32 7.50 -14.72
C PRO A 345 -5.89 8.05 -14.86
N ASP A 346 -5.76 9.28 -15.31
CA ASP A 346 -4.47 9.92 -15.56
C ASP A 346 -4.08 10.79 -14.37
N ILE A 347 -3.00 10.41 -13.69
CA ILE A 347 -2.43 11.12 -12.55
C ILE A 347 -0.93 11.30 -12.73
N ASP A 348 -0.35 12.28 -12.04
CA ASP A 348 1.05 12.24 -11.67
C ASP A 348 1.19 11.68 -10.23
N PRO A 349 1.61 10.42 -10.06
CA PRO A 349 1.81 9.81 -8.75
C PRO A 349 2.81 10.56 -7.86
N ARG A 350 3.79 11.26 -8.44
CA ARG A 350 4.79 12.01 -7.66
C ARG A 350 4.18 13.26 -7.02
N SER A 351 3.08 13.76 -7.56
CA SER A 351 2.30 14.88 -7.02
C SER A 351 1.23 14.46 -6.01
N TRP A 352 0.90 13.17 -5.93
CA TRP A 352 -0.13 12.67 -5.03
C TRP A 352 0.27 12.86 -3.56
N ARG A 353 -0.69 13.25 -2.72
CA ARG A 353 -0.51 13.44 -1.27
C ARG A 353 -1.64 12.82 -0.49
N GLU A 354 -1.29 12.12 0.57
CA GLU A 354 -2.20 11.73 1.64
C GLU A 354 -2.67 12.95 2.44
N LYS A 355 -3.86 12.88 3.04
CA LYS A 355 -4.42 13.99 3.81
C LYS A 355 -3.58 14.33 5.03
N LYS A 356 -3.19 13.33 5.81
CA LYS A 356 -2.39 13.52 7.02
C LYS A 356 -0.99 13.00 6.73
N PRO A 357 0.06 13.85 6.78
CA PRO A 357 1.42 13.42 6.55
C PRO A 357 1.73 12.14 7.31
N TYR A 358 2.19 11.11 6.58
CA TYR A 358 2.56 9.82 7.16
C TYR A 358 4.07 9.66 7.06
N TYR A 359 4.76 9.57 8.20
CA TYR A 359 6.22 9.74 8.24
C TYR A 359 7.01 8.81 7.28
N PRO A 360 6.67 7.51 7.13
CA PRO A 360 7.36 6.63 6.19
C PRO A 360 7.34 7.14 4.74
N PHE A 361 6.31 7.89 4.32
CA PHE A 361 6.24 8.39 2.94
C PHE A 361 7.29 9.46 2.65
N ARG A 362 7.79 10.13 3.70
CA ARG A 362 8.88 11.11 3.61
C ARG A 362 10.23 10.45 3.38
N GLU A 363 10.40 9.22 3.87
CA GLU A 363 11.63 8.43 3.78
C GLU A 363 11.66 7.52 2.56
N ARG A 364 10.62 7.56 1.71
CA ARG A 364 10.50 6.75 0.50
C ARG A 364 11.58 7.14 -0.52
N THR A 365 12.30 6.13 -1.02
CA THR A 365 13.26 6.28 -2.13
C THR A 365 12.64 5.96 -3.50
N ASP A 366 13.37 6.14 -4.58
CA ASP A 366 12.91 5.70 -5.90
C ASP A 366 12.99 4.17 -6.03
N ALA A 367 13.91 3.49 -5.31
CA ALA A 367 13.91 2.03 -5.18
C ALA A 367 12.63 1.48 -4.52
N ASP A 368 12.11 2.13 -3.46
CA ASP A 368 10.83 1.74 -2.83
C ASP A 368 9.65 1.90 -3.80
N SER A 369 9.66 2.97 -4.60
CA SER A 369 8.63 3.22 -5.61
C SER A 369 8.68 2.25 -6.78
N PHE A 370 9.89 1.96 -7.27
CA PHE A 370 10.11 0.96 -8.31
C PHE A 370 9.59 -0.40 -7.86
N TRP A 371 9.87 -0.78 -6.60
CA TRP A 371 9.37 -2.02 -6.01
C TRP A 371 7.84 -2.11 -5.99
N ALA A 372 7.14 -1.07 -5.51
CA ALA A 372 5.68 -1.05 -5.57
C ALA A 372 5.14 -1.08 -7.01
N ALA A 373 5.76 -0.31 -7.91
CA ALA A 373 5.35 -0.23 -9.30
C ALA A 373 5.44 -1.60 -10.00
N LYS A 374 6.50 -2.38 -9.77
CA LYS A 374 6.61 -3.72 -10.36
C LYS A 374 5.56 -4.70 -9.86
N ILE A 375 5.10 -4.58 -8.62
CA ILE A 375 4.01 -5.40 -8.09
C ILE A 375 2.69 -5.00 -8.75
N ILE A 376 2.39 -3.70 -8.83
CA ILE A 376 1.17 -3.19 -9.47
C ILE A 376 1.08 -3.63 -10.94
N MET A 377 2.19 -3.54 -11.68
CA MET A 377 2.24 -3.85 -13.11
C MET A 377 2.09 -5.36 -13.42
N ARG A 378 2.16 -6.24 -12.41
CA ARG A 378 1.83 -7.68 -12.57
C ARG A 378 0.32 -7.95 -12.57
N LEU A 379 -0.51 -7.04 -12.07
CA LEU A 379 -1.97 -7.22 -12.07
C LEU A 379 -2.52 -7.11 -13.51
N SER A 380 -3.14 -8.18 -13.98
CA SER A 380 -3.83 -8.20 -15.27
C SER A 380 -5.20 -7.55 -15.18
N ARG A 381 -5.83 -7.31 -16.34
CA ARG A 381 -7.24 -6.91 -16.41
C ARG A 381 -8.14 -7.88 -15.64
N ASP A 382 -7.96 -9.18 -15.82
CA ASP A 382 -8.78 -10.22 -15.19
C ASP A 382 -8.67 -10.15 -13.66
N HIS A 383 -7.50 -9.84 -13.11
CA HIS A 383 -7.33 -9.58 -11.68
C HIS A 383 -8.17 -8.40 -11.20
N ILE A 384 -8.14 -7.29 -11.95
CA ILE A 384 -8.89 -6.07 -11.59
C ILE A 384 -10.40 -6.31 -11.73
N GLU A 385 -10.84 -6.99 -12.78
CA GLU A 385 -12.25 -7.36 -12.97
C GLU A 385 -12.76 -8.27 -11.85
N ALA A 386 -11.95 -9.24 -11.41
CA ALA A 386 -12.27 -10.10 -10.29
C ALA A 386 -12.44 -9.32 -8.97
N ALA A 387 -11.58 -8.33 -8.70
CA ALA A 387 -11.72 -7.45 -7.55
C ALA A 387 -12.96 -6.55 -7.65
N VAL A 388 -13.18 -5.89 -8.79
CA VAL A 388 -14.32 -4.97 -9.02
C VAL A 388 -15.66 -5.69 -8.92
N LYS A 389 -15.75 -6.95 -9.37
CA LYS A 389 -16.96 -7.76 -9.25
C LYS A 389 -17.43 -7.93 -7.80
N ALA A 390 -16.51 -7.93 -6.83
CA ALA A 390 -16.84 -8.04 -5.41
C ALA A 390 -17.65 -6.83 -4.87
N ALA A 391 -17.55 -5.67 -5.53
CA ALA A 391 -18.35 -4.51 -5.19
C ALA A 391 -19.83 -4.65 -5.52
N LYS A 392 -20.21 -5.58 -6.41
CA LYS A 392 -21.62 -5.80 -6.81
C LYS A 392 -22.34 -4.49 -7.14
N LEU A 393 -21.70 -3.64 -7.96
CA LEU A 393 -22.30 -2.39 -8.42
C LEU A 393 -23.49 -2.69 -9.32
N SER A 394 -24.57 -1.90 -9.16
CA SER A 394 -25.78 -2.01 -9.96
C SER A 394 -25.59 -1.50 -11.38
N ASP A 395 -24.76 -0.47 -11.57
CA ASP A 395 -24.41 0.09 -12.87
C ASP A 395 -23.15 -0.58 -13.46
N PRO A 396 -23.28 -1.37 -14.54
CA PRO A 396 -22.12 -2.01 -15.17
C PRO A 396 -21.16 -1.00 -15.81
N ALA A 397 -21.61 0.20 -16.17
CA ALA A 397 -20.73 1.25 -16.70
C ALA A 397 -19.82 1.82 -15.60
N ALA A 398 -20.33 1.96 -14.37
CA ALA A 398 -19.54 2.35 -13.21
C ALA A 398 -18.47 1.29 -12.88
N ALA A 399 -18.83 0.00 -12.94
CA ALA A 399 -17.87 -1.09 -12.77
C ALA A 399 -16.78 -1.08 -13.86
N GLY A 400 -17.17 -0.93 -15.13
CA GLY A 400 -16.22 -0.80 -16.24
C GLY A 400 -15.28 0.41 -16.08
N TYR A 401 -15.81 1.54 -15.62
CA TYR A 401 -15.00 2.73 -15.33
C TYR A 401 -13.95 2.48 -14.24
N LEU A 402 -14.32 1.81 -13.15
CA LEU A 402 -13.36 1.46 -12.09
C LEU A 402 -12.26 0.54 -12.63
N VAL A 403 -12.59 -0.48 -13.42
CA VAL A 403 -11.59 -1.38 -14.02
C VAL A 403 -10.61 -0.60 -14.89
N GLU A 404 -11.10 0.23 -15.81
CA GLU A 404 -10.23 1.02 -16.69
C GLU A 404 -9.37 2.02 -15.90
N THR A 405 -9.94 2.65 -14.87
CA THR A 405 -9.27 3.66 -14.06
C THR A 405 -8.16 3.05 -13.20
N ILE A 406 -8.41 1.91 -12.56
CA ILE A 406 -7.40 1.18 -11.76
C ILE A 406 -6.24 0.74 -12.65
N LEU A 407 -6.53 0.22 -13.86
CA LEU A 407 -5.51 -0.17 -14.84
C LEU A 407 -4.73 1.05 -15.37
N ALA A 408 -5.42 2.16 -15.65
CA ALA A 408 -4.79 3.39 -16.13
C ALA A 408 -3.86 4.00 -15.09
N ARG A 409 -4.28 4.10 -13.83
CA ARG A 409 -3.41 4.57 -12.75
C ARG A 409 -2.23 3.63 -12.55
N GLY A 410 -2.41 2.31 -12.67
CA GLY A 410 -1.30 1.35 -12.67
C GLY A 410 -0.26 1.66 -13.75
N ARG A 411 -0.69 1.98 -14.98
CA ARG A 411 0.21 2.42 -16.06
C ARG A 411 0.90 3.76 -15.76
N SER A 412 0.21 4.72 -15.14
CA SER A 412 0.81 5.99 -14.73
C SER A 412 1.87 5.80 -13.65
N ILE A 413 1.63 4.91 -12.69
CA ILE A 413 2.60 4.48 -11.67
C ILE A 413 3.82 3.83 -12.33
N GLY A 414 3.60 2.86 -13.21
CA GLY A 414 4.68 2.21 -13.97
C GLY A 414 5.50 3.23 -14.75
N ARG A 415 4.85 4.17 -15.46
CA ARG A 415 5.55 5.22 -16.20
C ARG A 415 6.40 6.08 -15.26
N SER A 416 5.86 6.58 -14.16
CA SER A 416 6.58 7.50 -13.27
C SER A 416 7.76 6.87 -12.52
N TYR A 417 7.74 5.56 -12.28
CA TYR A 417 8.72 4.88 -11.43
C TYR A 417 9.53 3.77 -12.11
N MET A 418 9.23 3.38 -13.34
CA MET A 418 10.06 2.44 -14.12
C MET A 418 10.83 3.10 -15.26
N THR A 419 10.35 4.21 -15.84
CA THR A 419 11.08 4.88 -16.94
C THR A 419 12.18 5.82 -16.45
N GLU A 420 12.16 6.15 -15.16
CA GLU A 420 13.06 7.09 -14.52
C GLU A 420 14.27 6.42 -13.83
N VAL A 421 14.32 5.09 -13.82
CA VAL A 421 15.34 4.29 -13.14
C VAL A 421 15.83 3.14 -14.00
N THR A 422 16.99 2.54 -13.67
CA THR A 422 17.44 1.28 -14.28
C THR A 422 16.54 0.13 -13.83
N ALA A 423 15.44 -0.08 -14.56
CA ALA A 423 14.35 -0.99 -14.24
C ALA A 423 14.64 -2.46 -14.62
N LEU A 424 15.85 -2.93 -14.38
CA LEU A 424 16.27 -4.31 -14.66
C LEU A 424 15.86 -5.23 -13.49
N ASP A 425 15.24 -6.35 -13.83
CA ASP A 425 14.79 -7.37 -12.89
C ASP A 425 14.75 -8.76 -13.57
N ARG A 426 14.20 -9.78 -12.90
CA ARG A 426 14.05 -11.16 -13.40
C ARG A 426 15.38 -11.74 -13.89
N PHE A 427 16.41 -11.58 -13.09
CA PHE A 427 17.75 -12.01 -13.42
C PHE A 427 17.84 -13.54 -13.49
N GLY A 428 18.36 -14.04 -14.62
CA GLY A 428 18.77 -15.43 -14.80
C GLY A 428 20.25 -15.46 -15.13
N VAL A 429 20.97 -16.46 -14.62
CA VAL A 429 22.41 -16.58 -14.88
C VAL A 429 22.80 -18.00 -15.26
N THR A 430 23.71 -18.06 -16.23
CA THR A 430 24.43 -19.25 -16.70
C THR A 430 25.92 -18.91 -16.71
N PRO A 431 26.83 -19.88 -16.91
CA PRO A 431 28.26 -19.56 -17.00
C PRO A 431 28.55 -18.54 -18.11
N ASP A 432 27.83 -18.61 -19.23
CA ASP A 432 28.08 -17.80 -20.41
C ASP A 432 27.25 -16.51 -20.49
N GLY A 433 26.17 -16.39 -19.70
CA GLY A 433 25.25 -15.27 -19.79
C GLY A 433 24.60 -14.84 -18.48
N LEU A 434 24.49 -13.52 -18.28
CA LEU A 434 23.59 -12.89 -17.31
C LEU A 434 22.43 -12.26 -18.08
N CYS A 435 21.27 -12.90 -18.02
CA CYS A 435 20.04 -12.45 -18.68
C CYS A 435 19.12 -11.74 -17.68
N MET A 436 18.34 -10.78 -18.17
CA MET A 436 17.43 -9.98 -17.36
C MET A 436 16.32 -9.37 -18.21
N THR A 437 15.32 -8.79 -17.55
CA THR A 437 14.23 -8.08 -18.19
C THR A 437 14.26 -6.61 -17.78
N ASP A 438 14.22 -5.72 -18.76
CA ASP A 438 13.87 -4.32 -18.56
C ASP A 438 12.34 -4.20 -18.41
N LEU A 439 11.88 -3.95 -17.18
CA LEU A 439 10.45 -3.92 -16.87
C LEU A 439 9.72 -2.76 -17.56
N ALA A 440 10.39 -1.65 -17.86
CA ALA A 440 9.75 -0.53 -18.55
C ALA A 440 9.45 -0.88 -20.02
N VAL A 441 10.33 -1.59 -20.72
CA VAL A 441 10.08 -2.07 -22.08
C VAL A 441 9.09 -3.24 -22.06
N HIS A 442 9.27 -4.20 -21.15
CA HIS A 442 8.37 -5.35 -20.99
C HIS A 442 6.90 -4.93 -20.84
N HIS A 443 6.64 -3.92 -20.01
CA HIS A 443 5.29 -3.38 -19.81
C HIS A 443 4.89 -2.29 -20.83
N ARG A 444 5.66 -2.10 -21.90
CA ARG A 444 5.43 -1.12 -22.99
C ARG A 444 5.32 0.33 -22.51
N LEU A 445 6.04 0.67 -21.44
CA LEU A 445 6.17 2.01 -20.89
C LEU A 445 7.31 2.78 -21.57
N ALA A 446 8.30 2.05 -22.09
CA ALA A 446 9.39 2.57 -22.92
C ALA A 446 9.45 1.80 -24.27
N GLN A 447 9.98 2.44 -25.31
CA GLN A 447 10.10 1.86 -26.65
C GLN A 447 11.34 0.97 -26.85
N GLY A 448 12.31 1.06 -25.94
CA GLY A 448 13.59 0.36 -26.04
C GLY A 448 14.68 1.09 -25.25
N GLY A 449 15.92 0.65 -25.41
CA GLY A 449 17.10 1.25 -24.78
C GLY A 449 18.31 0.35 -24.92
N ILE A 450 19.41 0.77 -24.31
CA ILE A 450 20.67 0.02 -24.25
C ILE A 450 21.00 -0.18 -22.78
N VAL A 451 21.41 -1.39 -22.39
CA VAL A 451 22.02 -1.64 -21.10
C VAL A 451 23.53 -1.59 -21.27
N GLU A 452 24.19 -0.77 -20.45
CA GLU A 452 25.65 -0.66 -20.41
C GLU A 452 26.17 -1.33 -19.14
N ARG A 453 27.17 -2.19 -19.29
CA ARG A 453 27.98 -2.70 -18.18
C ARG A 453 29.17 -1.78 -17.96
N ILE A 454 29.33 -1.30 -16.73
CA ILE A 454 30.39 -0.39 -16.32
C ILE A 454 31.46 -1.18 -15.57
N VAL A 455 32.73 -0.99 -15.93
CA VAL A 455 33.90 -1.53 -15.25
C VAL A 455 34.91 -0.39 -15.10
N ASP A 456 35.36 -0.11 -13.88
CA ASP A 456 36.32 0.97 -13.57
C ASP A 456 35.92 2.35 -14.12
N GLY A 457 34.61 2.62 -14.20
CA GLY A 457 34.05 3.88 -14.70
C GLY A 457 33.90 3.97 -16.21
N GLU A 458 34.31 2.93 -16.95
CA GLU A 458 34.18 2.86 -18.41
C GLU A 458 33.12 1.85 -18.86
N VAL A 459 32.52 2.08 -20.03
CA VAL A 459 31.55 1.16 -20.62
C VAL A 459 32.30 -0.02 -21.23
N ALA A 460 32.20 -1.18 -20.57
CA ALA A 460 32.86 -2.41 -21.00
C ALA A 460 32.03 -3.21 -22.01
N GLU A 461 30.70 -3.14 -21.90
CA GLU A 461 29.77 -3.91 -22.74
C GLU A 461 28.47 -3.11 -22.94
N ARG A 462 27.85 -3.29 -24.11
CA ARG A 462 26.56 -2.70 -24.46
C ARG A 462 25.67 -3.75 -25.07
N GLU A 463 24.45 -3.86 -24.57
CA GLU A 463 23.44 -4.75 -25.14
C GLU A 463 22.14 -4.01 -25.39
N ARG A 464 21.48 -4.31 -26.52
CA ARG A 464 20.21 -3.67 -26.86
C ARG A 464 19.08 -4.42 -26.18
N ILE A 465 18.15 -3.68 -25.58
CA ILE A 465 16.92 -4.25 -25.03
C ILE A 465 16.03 -4.73 -26.18
N ALA A 466 15.63 -6.01 -26.15
CA ALA A 466 14.71 -6.59 -27.13
C ALA A 466 13.27 -6.05 -26.96
N PRO A 467 12.38 -6.19 -27.97
CA PRO A 467 11.02 -5.64 -27.91
C PRO A 467 10.14 -6.18 -26.77
N ASP A 468 10.44 -7.34 -26.23
CA ASP A 468 9.79 -7.96 -25.06
C ASP A 468 10.42 -7.54 -23.72
N GLY A 469 11.49 -6.74 -23.77
CA GLY A 469 12.25 -6.27 -22.63
C GLY A 469 13.46 -7.14 -22.27
N GLU A 470 13.66 -8.29 -22.93
CA GLU A 470 14.74 -9.20 -22.58
C GLU A 470 16.09 -8.74 -23.14
N LEU A 471 17.17 -9.07 -22.42
CA LEU A 471 18.56 -8.93 -22.88
C LEU A 471 19.49 -9.86 -22.08
N CYS A 472 20.67 -10.14 -22.64
CA CYS A 472 21.70 -10.94 -21.98
C CYS A 472 23.08 -10.32 -22.18
N LEU A 473 23.84 -10.18 -21.10
CA LEU A 473 25.24 -9.77 -21.09
C LEU A 473 26.15 -11.00 -20.90
N ALA A 474 27.46 -10.84 -21.12
CA ALA A 474 28.44 -11.88 -20.83
C ALA A 474 28.37 -12.36 -19.37
N GLY A 475 28.24 -13.68 -19.19
CA GLY A 475 28.17 -14.35 -17.89
C GLY A 475 29.48 -14.33 -17.10
N PRO A 476 29.47 -14.85 -15.85
CA PRO A 476 30.62 -14.82 -14.95
C PRO A 476 31.72 -15.82 -15.35
N LYS A 477 31.46 -16.74 -16.29
CA LYS A 477 32.37 -17.82 -16.68
C LYS A 477 32.86 -18.60 -15.44
N GLU A 478 34.17 -18.75 -15.31
CA GLU A 478 34.84 -19.45 -14.20
C GLU A 478 35.07 -18.55 -12.97
N ASP A 479 34.72 -17.27 -13.03
CA ASP A 479 34.95 -16.35 -11.92
C ASP A 479 34.06 -16.76 -10.73
N ALA A 480 34.67 -16.91 -9.56
CA ALA A 480 33.93 -17.30 -8.35
C ALA A 480 32.88 -16.26 -7.96
N TYR A 481 33.15 -14.98 -8.24
CA TYR A 481 32.26 -13.86 -7.92
C TYR A 481 32.48 -12.71 -8.89
N VAL A 482 31.39 -12.16 -9.43
CA VAL A 482 31.41 -11.02 -10.34
C VAL A 482 30.36 -10.01 -9.91
N ARG A 483 30.77 -8.74 -9.82
CA ARG A 483 29.86 -7.60 -9.66
C ARG A 483 29.60 -6.97 -11.02
N TYR A 484 28.32 -6.88 -11.38
CA TYR A 484 27.85 -6.21 -12.59
C TYR A 484 27.27 -4.86 -12.21
N THR A 485 27.97 -3.77 -12.53
CA THR A 485 27.41 -2.42 -12.44
C THR A 485 26.72 -2.11 -13.77
N LEU A 486 25.39 -2.04 -13.76
CA LEU A 486 24.56 -1.96 -14.96
C LEU A 486 23.77 -0.66 -14.96
N ARG A 487 23.74 0.05 -16.08
CA ARG A 487 22.83 1.19 -16.27
C ARG A 487 22.03 1.07 -17.55
N THR A 488 20.81 1.59 -17.53
CA THR A 488 19.99 1.71 -18.74
C THR A 488 20.16 3.10 -19.36
N VAL A 489 20.33 3.14 -20.68
CA VAL A 489 20.40 4.37 -21.49
C VAL A 489 19.21 4.41 -22.44
N ARG A 490 18.46 5.52 -22.41
CA ARG A 490 17.30 5.77 -23.29
C ARG A 490 17.45 7.11 -24.00
N GLY A 491 17.72 7.05 -25.30
CA GLY A 491 18.04 8.27 -26.07
C GLY A 491 19.31 8.92 -25.50
N SER A 492 19.20 10.17 -25.02
CA SER A 492 20.30 10.88 -24.36
C SER A 492 20.29 10.75 -22.83
N LYS A 493 19.33 10.03 -22.24
CA LYS A 493 19.19 9.90 -20.79
C LYS A 493 19.94 8.65 -20.31
N GLU A 494 20.96 8.87 -19.49
CA GLU A 494 21.63 7.82 -18.72
C GLU A 494 20.94 7.71 -17.36
N LEU A 495 20.50 6.52 -16.98
CA LEU A 495 19.85 6.28 -15.69
C LEU A 495 20.89 5.84 -14.65
N GLU A 496 20.60 6.08 -13.37
CA GLU A 496 21.46 5.65 -12.27
C GLU A 496 21.71 4.13 -12.33
N PRO A 497 22.95 3.68 -12.11
CA PRO A 497 23.30 2.27 -12.19
C PRO A 497 22.74 1.46 -11.03
N ILE A 498 22.60 0.16 -11.25
CA ILE A 498 22.38 -0.86 -10.23
C ILE A 498 23.59 -1.78 -10.14
N GLU A 499 23.73 -2.47 -9.03
CA GLU A 499 24.71 -3.55 -8.90
C GLU A 499 24.00 -4.91 -8.83
N VAL A 500 24.42 -5.85 -9.68
CA VAL A 500 23.99 -7.25 -9.65
C VAL A 500 25.18 -8.09 -9.26
N HIS A 501 25.06 -8.78 -8.13
CA HIS A 501 26.14 -9.59 -7.56
C HIS A 501 25.88 -11.05 -7.89
N VAL A 502 26.85 -11.67 -8.57
CA VAL A 502 26.74 -13.01 -9.12
C VAL A 502 27.83 -13.88 -8.54
N ARG A 503 27.46 -15.04 -8.01
CA ARG A 503 28.38 -16.14 -7.77
C ARG A 503 28.47 -16.97 -9.06
N GLY A 504 29.68 -17.18 -9.59
CA GLY A 504 29.89 -18.04 -10.76
C GLY A 504 30.28 -19.48 -10.40
N GLY A 505 31.03 -20.12 -11.29
CA GLY A 505 31.39 -21.54 -11.18
C GLY A 505 30.29 -22.49 -11.67
N ALA A 506 30.28 -23.74 -11.18
CA ALA A 506 29.43 -24.81 -11.72
C ALA A 506 27.91 -24.59 -11.56
N GLU A 507 27.49 -23.82 -10.54
CA GLU A 507 26.09 -23.48 -10.28
C GLU A 507 25.97 -21.96 -10.10
N PRO A 508 26.03 -21.20 -11.20
CA PRO A 508 26.00 -19.75 -11.11
C PRO A 508 24.63 -19.29 -10.61
N ARG A 509 24.63 -18.25 -9.76
CA ARG A 509 23.39 -17.64 -9.26
C ARG A 509 23.59 -16.17 -8.91
N VAL A 510 22.50 -15.42 -8.98
CA VAL A 510 22.43 -14.07 -8.42
C VAL A 510 22.35 -14.20 -6.90
N VAL A 511 23.27 -13.54 -6.20
CA VAL A 511 23.35 -13.54 -4.72
C VAL A 511 22.93 -12.21 -4.12
N GLY A 512 22.83 -11.16 -4.92
CA GLY A 512 22.28 -9.89 -4.47
C GLY A 512 22.06 -8.85 -5.55
N VAL A 513 21.20 -7.89 -5.25
CA VAL A 513 20.90 -6.73 -6.09
C VAL A 513 20.91 -5.48 -5.21
N VAL A 514 21.56 -4.42 -5.70
CA VAL A 514 21.63 -3.11 -5.04
C VAL A 514 21.02 -2.05 -5.97
N ARG A 515 20.08 -1.29 -5.43
CA ARG A 515 19.39 -0.16 -6.09
C ARG A 515 19.46 1.04 -5.14
N ASP A 516 20.42 1.92 -5.37
CA ASP A 516 20.69 3.07 -4.49
C ASP A 516 20.15 4.41 -5.04
N PHE A 517 19.30 4.34 -6.07
CA PHE A 517 18.61 5.50 -6.66
C PHE A 517 17.35 5.94 -5.90
#